data_AF-A0A1J5L8S3-F1
#
_entry.id   AF-A0A1J5L8S3-F1
#
_cell.length_a   1.000
_cell.length_b   1.000
_cell.length_c   1.000
_cell.angle_alpha   90.00
_cell.angle_beta   90.00
_cell.angle_gamma   90.00
#
_symmetry.space_group_name_H-M   'P 1'
#
loop_
_entity.id
_entity.type
_entity.pdbx_description
1 polymer ?
#
loop_
_entity_poly.entity_id
_entity_poly.type
_entity_poly.pdbx_seq_one_letter_code
_entity_poly.pdbx_strand_id
1 'polypeptide(L)'
;MGQINQSVIEVIAGEAFYAGVTRSGAQHIIQISEGLVERIEALWADAVHDETFSAGIGIPFSSEPEQMAYNSLVWLFLHEFQHIELNHFDLLGDFQISETPNTPAFGIARRADRQLGPMLKLPVDMRAETPQCLELQADHDAADLLLEAYSTEGWEDLRCKITAISGMMMLIERADAKYNEESLTHPKAATRIFQLLGHVTEMPLIRAQVKAKQAGAKAVDPDDIPSADEIQAFGRAVTLPCFFDAVNLARVVEADTIRADLGDPADFFQDIATAKLAASDQLSQLKTSGAREWAKLVLINDRLKPFQAGQ
;
A
#
# COMPACT_ATOMS: atom_id res chain seq x y z
N MET A 1 9.32 -33.47 -5.36
CA MET A 1 7.96 -32.91 -5.44
C MET A 1 7.81 -31.97 -4.27
N GLY A 2 7.87 -30.65 -4.51
CA GLY A 2 7.73 -29.65 -3.45
C GLY A 2 6.32 -29.70 -2.87
N GLN A 3 6.20 -29.63 -1.54
CA GLN A 3 4.92 -29.38 -0.91
C GLN A 3 4.38 -28.05 -1.44
N ILE A 4 3.19 -28.08 -2.04
CA ILE A 4 2.45 -26.85 -2.33
C ILE A 4 2.04 -26.31 -0.96
N ASN A 5 2.62 -25.19 -0.55
CA ASN A 5 2.15 -24.47 0.63
C ASN A 5 0.68 -24.14 0.39
N GLN A 6 -0.21 -24.70 1.21
CA GLN A 6 -1.64 -24.41 1.13
C GLN A 6 -1.90 -23.15 1.95
N SER A 7 -2.46 -22.13 1.30
CA SER A 7 -3.00 -20.96 1.98
C SER A 7 -4.51 -21.14 2.16
N VAL A 8 -5.01 -20.86 3.37
CA VAL A 8 -6.44 -20.91 3.70
C VAL A 8 -6.89 -19.50 4.07
N ILE A 9 -8.05 -19.08 3.58
CA ILE A 9 -8.69 -17.82 3.98
C ILE A 9 -9.81 -18.17 4.96
N GLU A 10 -9.80 -17.55 6.13
CA GLU A 10 -10.81 -17.71 7.16
C GLU A 10 -11.45 -16.35 7.47
N VAL A 11 -12.78 -16.32 7.51
CA VAL A 11 -13.53 -15.19 8.08
C VAL A 11 -13.86 -15.53 9.53
N ILE A 12 -13.41 -14.70 10.46
CA ILE A 12 -13.62 -14.87 11.89
C ILE A 12 -14.71 -13.94 12.40
N ALA A 13 -15.57 -14.45 13.27
CA ALA A 13 -16.62 -13.65 13.88
C ALA A 13 -16.04 -12.59 14.82
N GLY A 14 -16.56 -11.36 14.75
CA GLY A 14 -16.20 -10.27 15.66
C GLY A 14 -16.17 -8.87 15.03
N GLU A 15 -16.42 -7.85 15.85
CA GLU A 15 -16.57 -6.45 15.45
C GLU A 15 -15.24 -5.68 15.24
N ALA A 16 -14.10 -6.34 15.54
CA ALA A 16 -12.78 -5.74 15.37
C ALA A 16 -12.50 -5.48 13.88
N PHE A 17 -11.73 -4.43 13.57
CA PHE A 17 -11.12 -4.29 12.24
C PHE A 17 -9.82 -5.09 12.28
N TYR A 18 -9.77 -6.25 11.61
CA TYR A 18 -8.61 -7.14 11.67
C TYR A 18 -8.44 -7.90 10.35
N ALA A 19 -7.22 -7.86 9.85
CA ALA A 19 -6.68 -8.80 8.89
C ALA A 19 -5.27 -9.20 9.33
N GLY A 20 -4.85 -10.40 8.94
CA GLY A 20 -3.49 -10.83 9.16
C GLY A 20 -3.25 -12.25 8.68
N VAL A 21 -1.98 -12.56 8.45
CA VAL A 21 -1.53 -13.89 8.12
C VAL A 21 -0.77 -14.56 9.27
N THR A 22 -1.11 -15.82 9.51
CA THR A 22 -0.44 -16.67 10.51
C THR A 22 0.08 -17.95 9.87
N ARG A 23 1.18 -18.50 10.41
CA ARG A 23 1.74 -19.77 9.96
C ARG A 23 1.32 -20.89 10.91
N SER A 24 0.71 -21.94 10.37
CA SER A 24 0.34 -23.16 11.10
C SER A 24 1.00 -24.36 10.44
N GLY A 25 2.19 -24.71 10.92
CA GLY A 25 3.04 -25.75 10.30
C GLY A 25 3.49 -25.35 8.90
N ALA A 26 3.04 -26.09 7.88
CA ALA A 26 3.33 -25.82 6.47
C ALA A 26 2.24 -25.00 5.76
N GLN A 27 1.19 -24.59 6.48
CA GLN A 27 0.09 -23.80 5.95
C GLN A 27 0.20 -22.34 6.39
N HIS A 28 -0.24 -21.44 5.52
CA HIS A 28 -0.50 -20.05 5.86
C HIS A 28 -2.01 -19.86 5.98
N ILE A 29 -2.45 -19.17 7.03
CA ILE A 29 -3.86 -18.89 7.27
C ILE A 29 -4.00 -17.38 7.26
N ILE A 30 -4.71 -16.87 6.25
CA ILE A 30 -5.12 -15.47 6.17
C ILE A 30 -6.46 -15.36 6.88
N GLN A 31 -6.52 -14.54 7.91
CA GLN A 31 -7.73 -14.34 8.71
C GLN A 31 -8.21 -12.92 8.55
N ILE A 32 -9.50 -12.74 8.28
CA ILE A 32 -10.16 -11.43 8.30
C ILE A 32 -11.37 -11.47 9.22
N SER A 33 -11.66 -10.37 9.91
CA SER A 33 -12.85 -10.29 10.76
C SER A 33 -14.10 -9.83 9.99
N GLU A 34 -15.28 -10.24 10.46
CA GLU A 34 -16.57 -9.71 9.99
C GLU A 34 -16.61 -8.17 10.13
N GLY A 35 -16.15 -7.63 11.26
CA GLY A 35 -16.10 -6.19 11.50
C GLY A 35 -15.16 -5.40 10.57
N LEU A 36 -14.19 -6.06 9.91
CA LEU A 36 -13.41 -5.44 8.84
C LEU A 36 -14.27 -5.28 7.59
N VAL A 37 -14.98 -6.34 7.19
CA VAL A 37 -15.86 -6.33 6.01
C VAL A 37 -16.95 -5.29 6.17
N GLU A 38 -17.63 -5.26 7.32
CA GLU A 38 -18.68 -4.28 7.63
C GLU A 38 -18.19 -2.82 7.53
N ARG A 39 -16.94 -2.55 7.96
CA ARG A 39 -16.37 -1.19 7.90
C ARG A 39 -16.01 -0.78 6.47
N ILE A 40 -15.58 -1.73 5.64
CA ILE A 40 -15.34 -1.49 4.22
C ILE A 40 -16.66 -1.20 3.50
N GLU A 41 -17.70 -2.00 3.75
CA GLU A 41 -19.03 -1.77 3.17
C GLU A 41 -19.61 -0.43 3.61
N ALA A 42 -19.51 -0.10 4.90
CA ALA A 42 -19.97 1.19 5.43
C ALA A 42 -19.22 2.37 4.80
N LEU A 43 -17.88 2.26 4.65
CA LEU A 43 -17.08 3.29 3.98
C LEU A 43 -17.63 3.63 2.60
N TRP A 44 -17.85 2.62 1.77
CA TRP A 44 -18.25 2.83 0.39
C TRP A 44 -19.72 3.20 0.25
N ALA A 45 -20.58 2.70 1.15
CA ALA A 45 -21.94 3.18 1.27
C ALA A 45 -21.96 4.69 1.58
N ASP A 46 -21.16 5.17 2.53
CA ASP A 46 -21.11 6.58 2.87
C ASP A 46 -20.47 7.44 1.77
N ALA A 47 -19.35 6.98 1.19
CA ALA A 47 -18.60 7.73 0.18
C ALA A 47 -19.39 7.97 -1.11
N VAL A 48 -20.07 6.94 -1.63
CA VAL A 48 -20.81 7.06 -2.90
C VAL A 48 -22.04 7.96 -2.77
N HIS A 49 -22.63 8.06 -1.57
CA HIS A 49 -23.75 8.98 -1.30
C HIS A 49 -23.29 10.41 -0.99
N ASP A 50 -22.00 10.65 -0.80
CA ASP A 50 -21.46 11.98 -0.58
C ASP A 50 -21.29 12.72 -1.92
N GLU A 51 -22.04 13.82 -2.09
CA GLU A 51 -22.04 14.60 -3.34
C GLU A 51 -20.66 15.17 -3.71
N THR A 52 -19.84 15.53 -2.72
CA THR A 52 -18.51 16.12 -2.99
C THR A 52 -17.53 15.06 -3.46
N PHE A 53 -17.58 13.86 -2.87
CA PHE A 53 -16.79 12.72 -3.32
C PHE A 53 -17.23 12.28 -4.72
N SER A 54 -18.53 12.05 -4.91
CA SER A 54 -19.08 11.56 -6.17
C SER A 54 -18.95 12.55 -7.33
N ALA A 55 -18.96 13.87 -7.07
CA ALA A 55 -18.66 14.88 -8.08
C ALA A 55 -17.17 14.96 -8.44
N GLY A 56 -16.28 14.52 -7.54
CA GLY A 56 -14.83 14.61 -7.68
C GLY A 56 -14.36 16.04 -7.97
N ILE A 57 -13.39 16.18 -8.89
CA ILE A 57 -12.94 17.48 -9.42
C ILE A 57 -13.61 17.86 -10.74
N GLY A 58 -14.91 17.58 -10.85
CA GLY A 58 -15.67 17.73 -12.09
C GLY A 58 -15.53 16.54 -13.05
N ILE A 59 -14.89 15.47 -12.60
CA ILE A 59 -14.90 14.15 -13.24
C ILE A 59 -15.61 13.21 -12.26
N PRO A 60 -16.90 12.91 -12.48
CA PRO A 60 -17.67 12.10 -11.55
C PRO A 60 -16.99 10.77 -11.24
N PHE A 61 -17.11 10.34 -10.00
CA PHE A 61 -16.73 9.00 -9.58
C PHE A 61 -17.97 8.10 -9.71
N SER A 62 -17.92 7.12 -10.61
CA SER A 62 -19.06 6.26 -10.92
C SER A 62 -18.69 4.80 -10.67
N SER A 63 -18.91 4.34 -9.43
CA SER A 63 -18.81 2.93 -9.07
C SER A 63 -19.88 2.59 -8.04
N GLU A 64 -20.41 1.38 -8.14
CA GLU A 64 -21.29 0.83 -7.12
C GLU A 64 -20.48 0.57 -5.83
N PRO A 65 -21.06 0.80 -4.63
CA PRO A 65 -20.40 0.54 -3.35
C PRO A 65 -19.85 -0.90 -3.23
N GLU A 66 -20.57 -1.88 -3.76
CA GLU A 66 -20.18 -3.30 -3.71
C GLU A 66 -18.91 -3.56 -4.51
N GLN A 67 -18.74 -2.90 -5.66
CA GLN A 67 -17.53 -3.04 -6.47
C GLN A 67 -16.32 -2.41 -5.77
N MET A 68 -16.53 -1.29 -5.07
CA MET A 68 -15.49 -0.65 -4.28
C MET A 68 -15.08 -1.50 -3.08
N ALA A 69 -16.05 -2.06 -2.37
CA ALA A 69 -15.80 -2.99 -1.27
C ALA A 69 -15.06 -4.24 -1.75
N TYR A 70 -15.44 -4.78 -2.90
CA TYR A 70 -14.74 -5.90 -3.53
C TYR A 70 -13.28 -5.56 -3.85
N ASN A 71 -13.02 -4.43 -4.53
CA ASN A 71 -11.66 -4.00 -4.86
C ASN A 71 -10.79 -3.79 -3.61
N SER A 72 -11.38 -3.20 -2.55
CA SER A 72 -10.72 -3.04 -1.25
C SER A 72 -10.33 -4.38 -0.61
N LEU A 73 -11.24 -5.36 -0.62
CA LEU A 73 -10.97 -6.70 -0.09
C LEU A 73 -9.94 -7.47 -0.93
N VAL A 74 -10.02 -7.39 -2.26
CA VAL A 74 -9.04 -8.02 -3.15
C VAL A 74 -7.65 -7.47 -2.88
N TRP A 75 -7.50 -6.14 -2.79
CA TRP A 75 -6.21 -5.54 -2.46
C TRP A 75 -5.69 -6.01 -1.10
N LEU A 76 -6.54 -6.02 -0.07
CA LEU A 76 -6.16 -6.48 1.27
C LEU A 76 -5.67 -7.93 1.25
N PHE A 77 -6.36 -8.83 0.54
CA PHE A 77 -5.87 -10.21 0.40
C PHE A 77 -4.54 -10.27 -0.33
N LEU A 78 -4.38 -9.53 -1.42
CA LEU A 78 -3.12 -9.48 -2.15
C LEU A 78 -1.99 -8.97 -1.24
N HIS A 79 -2.23 -7.95 -0.43
CA HIS A 79 -1.30 -7.40 0.56
C HIS A 79 -0.84 -8.48 1.56
N GLU A 80 -1.78 -9.18 2.19
CA GLU A 80 -1.46 -10.29 3.11
C GLU A 80 -0.69 -11.44 2.42
N PHE A 81 -1.02 -11.73 1.16
CA PHE A 81 -0.25 -12.68 0.36
C PHE A 81 1.18 -12.19 0.08
N GLN A 82 1.40 -10.89 -0.13
CA GLN A 82 2.74 -10.36 -0.36
C GLN A 82 3.64 -10.50 0.87
N HIS A 83 3.11 -10.45 2.10
CA HIS A 83 3.92 -10.78 3.27
C HIS A 83 4.48 -12.21 3.24
N ILE A 84 3.75 -13.15 2.63
CA ILE A 84 4.20 -14.53 2.43
C ILE A 84 5.23 -14.59 1.30
N GLU A 85 4.90 -14.04 0.13
CA GLU A 85 5.73 -14.13 -1.08
C GLU A 85 7.08 -13.40 -0.92
N LEU A 86 7.08 -12.26 -0.22
CA LEU A 86 8.29 -11.49 0.10
C LEU A 86 9.04 -12.01 1.32
N ASN A 87 8.57 -13.12 1.89
CA ASN A 87 9.17 -13.80 3.04
C ASN A 87 9.37 -12.88 4.26
N HIS A 88 8.40 -11.98 4.52
CA HIS A 88 8.48 -11.03 5.63
C HIS A 88 8.53 -11.74 7.00
N PHE A 89 7.90 -12.91 7.11
CA PHE A 89 7.91 -13.75 8.31
C PHE A 89 9.30 -14.27 8.67
N ASP A 90 10.09 -14.73 7.72
CA ASP A 90 11.42 -15.28 8.05
C ASP A 90 12.38 -14.19 8.53
N LEU A 91 12.18 -12.93 8.09
CA LEU A 91 12.97 -11.79 8.57
C LEU A 91 12.57 -11.39 10.01
N LEU A 92 11.27 -11.33 10.31
CA LEU A 92 10.77 -10.95 11.62
C LEU A 92 10.91 -12.09 12.65
N GLY A 93 10.81 -13.36 12.23
CA GLY A 93 10.70 -14.58 13.04
C GLY A 93 9.24 -15.04 13.19
N ASP A 94 8.91 -15.87 14.20
CA ASP A 94 7.51 -16.24 14.56
C ASP A 94 6.66 -15.05 15.05
N PHE A 95 7.01 -13.83 14.67
CA PHE A 95 6.23 -12.63 14.89
C PHE A 95 5.13 -12.60 13.83
N GLN A 96 3.89 -12.59 14.28
CA GLN A 96 2.74 -12.32 13.43
C GLN A 96 2.83 -10.87 12.93
N ILE A 97 2.62 -10.67 11.63
CA ILE A 97 2.27 -9.37 11.06
C ILE A 97 0.75 -9.29 11.15
N SER A 98 0.25 -8.23 11.77
CA SER A 98 -1.17 -8.06 12.09
C SER A 98 -1.52 -6.61 11.79
N GLU A 99 -2.60 -6.40 11.04
CA GLU A 99 -3.10 -5.09 10.63
C GLU A 99 -3.63 -4.26 11.82
N THR A 100 -3.74 -4.87 13.01
CA THR A 100 -3.96 -4.15 14.27
C THR A 100 -3.20 -4.74 15.45
N PRO A 101 -2.83 -3.93 16.46
CA PRO A 101 -2.04 -4.35 17.62
C PRO A 101 -2.80 -5.14 18.71
N ASN A 102 -4.12 -5.39 18.58
CA ASN A 102 -4.93 -6.03 19.64
C ASN A 102 -5.37 -7.47 19.37
N THR A 103 -4.86 -8.11 18.33
CA THR A 103 -4.71 -9.56 18.34
C THR A 103 -3.65 -9.85 19.39
N PRO A 104 -3.82 -10.79 20.33
CA PRO A 104 -2.75 -11.15 21.23
C PRO A 104 -1.54 -11.54 20.39
N ALA A 105 -0.56 -10.64 20.27
CA ALA A 105 0.81 -11.07 20.10
C ALA A 105 0.99 -12.12 21.20
N PHE A 106 1.55 -13.28 20.82
CA PHE A 106 1.63 -14.50 21.64
C PHE A 106 0.51 -15.52 21.40
N GLY A 107 0.62 -16.18 20.25
CA GLY A 107 0.05 -17.47 19.87
C GLY A 107 -0.71 -18.26 20.93
N ILE A 108 -1.93 -18.65 20.56
CA ILE A 108 -2.62 -19.83 21.11
C ILE A 108 -2.07 -21.08 20.41
N ALA A 109 -0.75 -21.25 20.43
CA ALA A 109 0.00 -22.49 20.16
C ALA A 109 1.50 -22.28 20.42
N ARG A 110 1.89 -21.74 21.59
CA ARG A 110 3.29 -21.72 22.04
C ARG A 110 3.79 -23.15 22.32
N ARG A 111 4.48 -23.78 21.37
CA ARG A 111 5.30 -25.00 21.58
C ARG A 111 6.54 -25.05 20.67
N ALA A 112 7.42 -24.06 20.73
CA ALA A 112 8.82 -24.21 20.31
C ALA A 112 9.67 -23.07 20.89
N ASP A 113 10.92 -23.36 21.23
CA ASP A 113 11.89 -22.38 21.72
C ASP A 113 12.10 -21.26 20.68
N ARG A 114 11.85 -20.01 21.09
CA ARG A 114 12.05 -18.80 20.29
C ARG A 114 13.47 -18.75 19.72
N GLN A 115 13.63 -18.95 18.42
CA GLN A 115 14.81 -18.42 17.73
C GLN A 115 14.62 -16.91 17.59
N LEU A 116 15.54 -16.15 18.19
CA LEU A 116 15.68 -14.71 17.95
C LEU A 116 15.85 -14.51 16.44
N GLY A 117 14.83 -13.99 15.77
CA GLY A 117 14.80 -13.85 14.31
C GLY A 117 15.93 -12.98 13.75
N PRO A 118 16.17 -13.02 12.43
CA PRO A 118 17.19 -12.20 11.76
C PRO A 118 17.08 -10.69 12.02
N MET A 119 15.89 -10.18 12.35
CA MET A 119 15.66 -8.79 12.77
C MET A 119 16.62 -8.31 13.87
N LEU A 120 17.03 -9.18 14.81
CA LEU A 120 17.96 -8.81 15.87
C LEU A 120 19.41 -8.64 15.40
N LYS A 121 19.72 -9.07 14.18
CA LYS A 121 21.00 -8.82 13.51
C LYS A 121 21.01 -7.48 12.77
N LEU A 122 19.85 -6.83 12.59
CA LEU A 122 19.79 -5.52 11.97
C LEU A 122 20.44 -4.45 12.86
N PRO A 123 21.05 -3.41 12.27
CA PRO A 123 21.44 -2.20 12.98
C PRO A 123 20.28 -1.63 13.82
N VAL A 124 20.56 -1.11 15.02
CA VAL A 124 19.53 -0.64 15.96
C VAL A 124 18.67 0.46 15.34
N ASP A 125 19.28 1.34 14.55
CA ASP A 125 18.65 2.44 13.81
C ASP A 125 17.71 2.00 12.67
N MET A 126 17.67 0.71 12.34
CA MET A 126 16.77 0.17 11.32
C MET A 126 15.63 -0.65 11.91
N ARG A 127 15.78 -1.15 13.14
CA ARG A 127 14.84 -2.14 13.72
C ARG A 127 13.44 -1.57 13.93
N ALA A 128 13.34 -0.31 14.36
CA ALA A 128 12.04 0.30 14.66
C ALA A 128 11.23 0.55 13.39
N GLU A 129 11.89 0.87 12.29
CA GLU A 129 11.28 1.19 11.00
C GLU A 129 11.14 -0.03 10.08
N THR A 130 11.76 -1.17 10.43
CA THR A 130 11.72 -2.38 9.60
C THR A 130 10.28 -2.82 9.32
N PRO A 131 9.37 -2.95 10.31
CA PRO A 131 7.98 -3.33 10.03
C PRO A 131 7.33 -2.44 8.97
N GLN A 132 7.43 -1.12 9.13
CA GLN A 132 6.87 -0.15 8.18
C GLN A 132 7.47 -0.27 6.77
N CYS A 133 8.74 -0.64 6.65
CA CYS A 133 9.35 -0.91 5.34
C CYS A 133 8.74 -2.15 4.68
N LEU A 134 8.46 -3.20 5.46
CA LEU A 134 7.84 -4.43 4.96
C LEU A 134 6.39 -4.17 4.53
N GLU A 135 5.64 -3.35 5.28
CA GLU A 135 4.31 -2.89 4.88
C GLU A 135 4.35 -2.14 3.55
N LEU A 136 5.31 -1.24 3.33
CA LEU A 136 5.47 -0.55 2.05
C LEU A 136 5.81 -1.50 0.89
N GLN A 137 6.57 -2.58 1.13
CA GLN A 137 6.83 -3.58 0.10
C GLN A 137 5.56 -4.34 -0.27
N ALA A 138 4.81 -4.81 0.75
CA ALA A 138 3.55 -5.53 0.54
C ALA A 138 2.50 -4.67 -0.17
N ASP A 139 2.39 -3.39 0.21
CA ASP A 139 1.54 -2.40 -0.47
C ASP A 139 1.88 -2.26 -1.95
N HIS A 140 3.16 -2.13 -2.28
CA HIS A 140 3.61 -1.91 -3.64
C HIS A 140 3.26 -3.10 -4.53
N ASP A 141 3.63 -4.30 -4.09
CA ASP A 141 3.44 -5.52 -4.88
C ASP A 141 1.95 -5.89 -5.00
N ALA A 142 1.16 -5.66 -3.94
CA ALA A 142 -0.29 -5.85 -4.00
C ALA A 142 -0.98 -4.83 -4.92
N ALA A 143 -0.52 -3.57 -4.92
CA ALA A 143 -1.02 -2.56 -5.83
C ALA A 143 -0.66 -2.90 -7.29
N ASP A 144 0.58 -3.28 -7.58
CA ASP A 144 1.01 -3.66 -8.95
C ASP A 144 0.16 -4.82 -9.50
N LEU A 145 -0.14 -5.82 -8.66
CA LEU A 145 -1.00 -6.95 -9.04
C LEU A 145 -2.45 -6.54 -9.32
N LEU A 146 -3.04 -5.64 -8.52
CA LEU A 146 -4.44 -5.23 -8.68
C LEU A 146 -4.63 -4.21 -9.81
N LEU A 147 -3.69 -3.29 -9.98
CA LEU A 147 -3.76 -2.22 -10.98
C LEU A 147 -3.50 -2.73 -12.40
N GLU A 148 -2.83 -3.89 -12.53
CA GLU A 148 -2.48 -4.54 -13.78
C GLU A 148 -1.58 -3.66 -14.67
N ALA A 149 -1.26 -4.15 -15.88
CA ALA A 149 -0.44 -3.42 -16.82
C ALA A 149 -1.17 -2.19 -17.38
N TYR A 150 -0.44 -1.11 -17.59
CA TYR A 150 -0.96 0.10 -18.23
C TYR A 150 -1.59 -0.19 -19.59
N SER A 151 -2.78 0.38 -19.80
CA SER A 151 -3.53 0.42 -21.05
C SER A 151 -4.12 1.81 -21.26
N THR A 152 -4.38 2.19 -22.51
CA THR A 152 -5.17 3.38 -22.86
C THR A 152 -6.67 3.16 -22.70
N GLU A 153 -7.09 1.92 -22.43
CA GLU A 153 -8.46 1.53 -22.14
C GLU A 153 -8.63 1.31 -20.62
N GLY A 154 -9.86 1.48 -20.10
CA GLY A 154 -10.17 1.12 -18.71
C GLY A 154 -9.67 2.09 -17.63
N TRP A 155 -9.37 3.34 -17.96
CA TRP A 155 -8.92 4.35 -16.98
C TRP A 155 -9.91 4.62 -15.83
N GLU A 156 -11.20 4.43 -16.08
CA GLU A 156 -12.24 4.54 -15.04
C GLU A 156 -12.14 3.40 -14.01
N ASP A 157 -11.99 2.16 -14.46
CA ASP A 157 -11.76 1.00 -13.59
C ASP A 157 -10.46 1.16 -12.79
N LEU A 158 -9.39 1.61 -13.46
CA LEU A 158 -8.12 1.89 -12.81
C LEU A 158 -8.26 2.94 -11.68
N ARG A 159 -8.97 4.04 -11.94
CA ARG A 159 -9.28 5.06 -10.92
C ARG A 159 -10.07 4.44 -9.75
N CYS A 160 -11.04 3.57 -10.02
CA CYS A 160 -11.81 2.88 -8.97
C CYS A 160 -10.91 2.00 -8.10
N LYS A 161 -10.01 1.22 -8.70
CA LYS A 161 -9.03 0.39 -7.97
C LYS A 161 -8.10 1.25 -7.10
N ILE A 162 -7.53 2.33 -7.64
CA ILE A 162 -6.65 3.25 -6.89
C ILE A 162 -7.36 3.87 -5.68
N THR A 163 -8.61 4.31 -5.88
CA THR A 163 -9.44 4.88 -4.81
C THR A 163 -9.79 3.81 -3.76
N ALA A 164 -10.07 2.57 -4.18
CA ALA A 164 -10.34 1.46 -3.28
C ALA A 164 -9.15 1.11 -2.37
N ILE A 165 -7.95 1.12 -2.94
CA ILE A 165 -6.68 0.94 -2.21
C ILE A 165 -6.48 2.08 -1.21
N SER A 166 -6.66 3.32 -1.65
CA SER A 166 -6.51 4.51 -0.79
C SER A 166 -7.47 4.47 0.39
N GLY A 167 -8.72 4.04 0.17
CA GLY A 167 -9.72 3.85 1.23
C GLY A 167 -9.30 2.81 2.27
N MET A 168 -8.71 1.70 1.84
CA MET A 168 -8.18 0.69 2.77
C MET A 168 -7.05 1.22 3.63
N MET A 169 -6.09 1.95 3.04
CA MET A 169 -4.99 2.57 3.78
C MET A 169 -5.50 3.53 4.88
N MET A 170 -6.57 4.29 4.59
CA MET A 170 -7.21 5.17 5.57
C MET A 170 -7.93 4.39 6.68
N LEU A 171 -8.64 3.30 6.35
CA LEU A 171 -9.28 2.45 7.35
C LEU A 171 -8.26 1.81 8.29
N ILE A 172 -7.13 1.34 7.75
CA ILE A 172 -6.01 0.80 8.53
C ILE A 172 -5.46 1.86 9.48
N GLU A 173 -5.10 3.05 8.99
CA GLU A 173 -4.59 4.13 9.86
C GLU A 173 -5.60 4.51 10.96
N ARG A 174 -6.90 4.57 10.63
CA ARG A 174 -7.95 4.87 11.62
C ARG A 174 -8.11 3.76 12.66
N ALA A 175 -7.91 2.51 12.27
CA ALA A 175 -7.90 1.40 13.21
C ALA A 175 -6.70 1.51 14.15
N ASP A 176 -5.52 1.82 13.59
CA ASP A 176 -4.25 1.98 14.28
C ASP A 176 -4.22 3.18 15.24
N ALA A 177 -4.88 4.29 14.90
CA ALA A 177 -4.96 5.50 15.72
C ALA A 177 -5.65 5.29 17.09
N LYS A 178 -6.32 4.14 17.29
CA LYS A 178 -6.92 3.76 18.58
C LYS A 178 -5.89 3.21 19.58
N TYR A 179 -4.65 3.05 19.15
CA TYR A 179 -3.57 2.45 19.92
C TYR A 179 -2.43 3.43 20.15
N ASN A 180 -1.47 3.06 20.99
CA ASN A 180 -0.32 3.91 21.31
C ASN A 180 0.67 3.96 20.14
N GLU A 181 1.38 5.07 19.96
CA GLU A 181 2.36 5.26 18.87
C GLU A 181 3.44 4.16 18.82
N GLU A 182 3.85 3.62 19.97
CA GLU A 182 4.84 2.54 20.05
C GLU A 182 4.36 1.20 19.48
N SER A 183 3.06 1.08 19.19
CA SER A 183 2.44 -0.13 18.61
C SER A 183 2.03 0.03 17.14
N LEU A 184 2.34 1.17 16.51
CA LEU A 184 2.04 1.40 15.10
C LEU A 184 2.99 0.60 14.21
N THR A 185 2.44 -0.36 13.47
CA THR A 185 3.21 -1.19 12.54
C THR A 185 3.18 -0.68 11.10
N HIS A 186 2.15 0.09 10.73
CA HIS A 186 2.00 0.64 9.38
C HIS A 186 2.55 2.06 9.26
N PRO A 187 3.11 2.44 8.10
CA PRO A 187 3.30 3.84 7.74
C PRO A 187 1.95 4.56 7.68
N LYS A 188 1.99 5.90 7.74
CA LYS A 188 0.79 6.70 7.54
C LYS A 188 0.13 6.39 6.19
N ALA A 189 -1.19 6.45 6.12
CA ALA A 189 -1.96 6.38 4.90
C ALA A 189 -1.47 7.40 3.86
N ALA A 190 -1.12 8.62 4.27
CA ALA A 190 -0.56 9.62 3.36
C ALA A 190 0.77 9.17 2.71
N THR A 191 1.60 8.42 3.44
CA THR A 191 2.86 7.83 2.95
C THR A 191 2.60 6.70 1.96
N ARG A 192 1.66 5.81 2.29
CA ARG A 192 1.24 4.69 1.45
C ARG A 192 0.57 5.19 0.15
N ILE A 193 -0.26 6.22 0.24
CA ILE A 193 -0.90 6.91 -0.90
C ILE A 193 0.13 7.65 -1.75
N PHE A 194 1.15 8.28 -1.13
CA PHE A 194 2.26 8.89 -1.86
C PHE A 194 2.99 7.86 -2.72
N GLN A 195 3.28 6.67 -2.17
CA GLN A 195 3.87 5.57 -2.92
C GLN A 195 2.95 5.07 -4.04
N LEU A 196 1.67 4.86 -3.75
CA LEU A 196 0.66 4.42 -4.72
C LEU A 196 0.56 5.39 -5.90
N LEU A 197 0.35 6.67 -5.65
CA LEU A 197 0.22 7.67 -6.71
C LEU A 197 1.55 7.93 -7.41
N GLY A 198 2.68 7.77 -6.71
CA GLY A 198 4.01 7.70 -7.31
C GLY A 198 4.08 6.62 -8.39
N HIS A 199 3.68 5.39 -8.06
CA HIS A 199 3.60 4.28 -9.03
C HIS A 199 2.61 4.58 -10.17
N VAL A 200 1.40 5.05 -9.86
CA VAL A 200 0.38 5.38 -10.88
C VAL A 200 0.92 6.40 -11.89
N THR A 201 1.63 7.43 -11.43
CA THR A 201 2.22 8.44 -12.33
C THR A 201 3.33 7.87 -13.24
N GLU A 202 3.86 6.68 -12.95
CA GLU A 202 4.86 5.99 -13.77
C GLU A 202 4.27 4.93 -14.69
N MET A 203 3.05 4.45 -14.43
CA MET A 203 2.44 3.35 -15.19
C MET A 203 2.60 3.46 -16.71
N PRO A 204 2.37 4.63 -17.37
CA PRO A 204 2.57 4.76 -18.82
C PRO A 204 4.00 4.44 -19.29
N LEU A 205 4.99 4.64 -18.43
CA LEU A 205 6.41 4.49 -18.75
C LEU A 205 6.97 3.10 -18.40
N ILE A 206 6.29 2.33 -17.55
CA ILE A 206 6.81 1.05 -17.01
C ILE A 206 7.20 0.09 -18.13
N ARG A 207 6.34 -0.07 -19.16
CA ARG A 207 6.63 -0.99 -20.27
C ARG A 207 7.93 -0.63 -21.00
N ALA A 208 8.15 0.65 -21.24
CA ALA A 208 9.34 1.16 -21.91
C ALA A 208 10.60 0.93 -21.05
N GLN A 209 10.48 1.16 -19.73
CA GLN A 209 11.54 0.89 -18.77
C GLN A 209 11.90 -0.61 -18.68
N VAL A 210 10.89 -1.48 -18.64
CA VAL A 210 11.08 -2.95 -18.62
C VAL A 210 11.78 -3.41 -19.89
N LYS A 211 11.35 -2.93 -21.07
CA LYS A 211 11.98 -3.27 -22.35
C LYS A 211 13.45 -2.82 -22.39
N ALA A 212 13.75 -1.60 -21.94
CA ALA A 212 15.12 -1.09 -21.85
C ALA A 212 15.99 -1.94 -20.92
N LYS A 213 15.47 -2.30 -19.74
CA LYS A 213 16.16 -3.16 -18.76
C LYS A 213 16.44 -4.56 -19.32
N GLN A 214 15.46 -5.18 -19.97
CA GLN A 214 15.60 -6.50 -20.60
C GLN A 214 16.62 -6.50 -21.74
N ALA A 215 16.73 -5.39 -22.48
CA ALA A 215 17.73 -5.21 -23.53
C ALA A 215 19.12 -4.84 -23.00
N GLY A 216 19.29 -4.59 -21.69
CA GLY A 216 20.53 -4.06 -21.11
C GLY A 216 20.86 -2.64 -21.61
N ALA A 217 19.85 -1.90 -22.07
CA ALA A 217 20.02 -0.55 -22.59
C ALA A 217 20.32 0.44 -21.45
N LYS A 218 21.17 1.43 -21.73
CA LYS A 218 21.51 2.49 -20.76
C LYS A 218 20.42 3.55 -20.62
N ALA A 219 19.48 3.60 -21.56
CA ALA A 219 18.38 4.54 -21.61
C ALA A 219 17.16 3.89 -22.28
N VAL A 220 15.98 4.43 -21.99
CA VAL A 220 14.74 4.05 -22.66
C VAL A 220 14.75 4.59 -24.09
N ASP A 221 14.31 3.77 -25.05
CA ASP A 221 14.11 4.20 -26.42
C ASP A 221 12.98 5.24 -26.48
N PRO A 222 13.21 6.46 -27.01
CA PRO A 222 12.15 7.46 -27.14
C PRO A 222 10.92 6.96 -27.89
N ASP A 223 11.08 6.00 -28.81
CA ASP A 223 9.96 5.42 -29.58
C ASP A 223 9.11 4.44 -28.75
N ASP A 224 9.61 3.99 -27.60
CA ASP A 224 8.86 3.15 -26.65
C ASP A 224 8.06 3.96 -25.63
N ILE A 225 8.31 5.27 -25.53
CA ILE A 225 7.64 6.16 -24.58
C ILE A 225 6.29 6.60 -25.18
N PRO A 226 5.18 6.55 -24.42
CA PRO A 226 3.91 7.13 -24.85
C PRO A 226 4.04 8.60 -25.23
N SER A 227 3.14 9.06 -26.11
CA SER A 227 3.15 10.47 -26.52
C SER A 227 2.90 11.42 -25.34
N ALA A 228 3.40 12.66 -25.44
CA ALA A 228 3.14 13.68 -24.42
C ALA A 228 1.65 13.93 -24.22
N ASP A 229 0.85 13.86 -25.29
CA ASP A 229 -0.61 14.03 -25.25
C ASP A 229 -1.28 12.90 -24.45
N GLU A 230 -0.80 11.65 -24.60
CA GLU A 230 -1.28 10.49 -23.86
C GLU A 230 -0.94 10.58 -22.37
N ILE A 231 0.31 10.92 -22.04
CA ILE A 231 0.74 11.13 -20.64
C ILE A 231 -0.09 12.24 -19.99
N GLN A 232 -0.33 13.34 -20.72
CA GLN A 232 -1.15 14.45 -20.22
C GLN A 232 -2.63 14.05 -20.08
N ALA A 233 -3.17 13.26 -21.00
CA ALA A 233 -4.53 12.75 -20.92
C ALA A 233 -4.71 11.81 -19.71
N PHE A 234 -3.78 10.89 -19.50
CA PHE A 234 -3.75 10.01 -18.34
C PHE A 234 -3.66 10.80 -17.04
N GLY A 235 -2.78 11.81 -16.99
CA GLY A 235 -2.64 12.69 -15.82
C GLY A 235 -3.94 13.41 -15.44
N ARG A 236 -4.71 13.89 -16.43
CA ARG A 236 -6.00 14.56 -16.21
C ARG A 236 -7.13 13.59 -15.86
N ALA A 237 -7.13 12.39 -16.41
CA ALA A 237 -8.22 11.43 -16.26
C ALA A 237 -8.07 10.51 -15.06
N VAL A 238 -6.84 10.22 -14.63
CA VAL A 238 -6.53 9.23 -13.59
C VAL A 238 -5.74 9.87 -12.45
N THR A 239 -4.49 10.28 -12.71
CA THR A 239 -3.55 10.67 -11.65
C THR A 239 -4.07 11.81 -10.76
N LEU A 240 -4.47 12.93 -11.37
CA LEU A 240 -4.94 14.09 -10.62
C LEU A 240 -6.29 13.80 -9.93
N PRO A 241 -7.29 13.21 -10.59
CA PRO A 241 -8.52 12.79 -9.91
C PRO A 241 -8.28 11.87 -8.71
N CYS A 242 -7.39 10.88 -8.80
CA CYS A 242 -7.12 9.96 -7.68
C CYS A 242 -6.58 10.66 -6.43
N PHE A 243 -5.75 11.71 -6.59
CA PHE A 243 -5.32 12.53 -5.44
C PHE A 243 -6.51 13.20 -4.75
N PHE A 244 -7.41 13.81 -5.53
CA PHE A 244 -8.57 14.47 -4.97
C PHE A 244 -9.62 13.49 -4.45
N ASP A 245 -9.74 12.31 -5.04
CA ASP A 245 -10.57 11.22 -4.50
C ASP A 245 -10.06 10.82 -3.12
N ALA A 246 -8.74 10.68 -2.94
CA ALA A 246 -8.15 10.41 -1.62
C ALA A 246 -8.41 11.56 -0.63
N VAL A 247 -8.27 12.82 -1.04
CA VAL A 247 -8.58 13.99 -0.19
C VAL A 247 -10.06 14.03 0.21
N ASN A 248 -10.95 13.77 -0.73
CA ASN A 248 -12.39 13.76 -0.49
C ASN A 248 -12.81 12.56 0.37
N LEU A 249 -12.21 11.40 0.16
CA LEU A 249 -12.45 10.20 0.95
C LEU A 249 -11.99 10.39 2.40
N ALA A 250 -10.82 10.99 2.62
CA ALA A 250 -10.33 11.34 3.95
C ALA A 250 -11.32 12.25 4.70
N ARG A 251 -12.02 13.16 3.99
CA ARG A 251 -13.11 13.96 4.57
C ARG A 251 -14.33 13.11 4.91
N VAL A 252 -14.76 12.21 4.01
CA VAL A 252 -15.91 11.31 4.26
C VAL A 252 -15.69 10.48 5.52
N VAL A 253 -14.46 9.99 5.75
CA VAL A 253 -14.13 9.20 6.94
C VAL A 253 -13.73 10.02 8.17
N GLU A 254 -13.90 11.34 8.12
CA GLU A 254 -13.52 12.28 9.19
C GLU A 254 -12.04 12.16 9.61
N ALA A 255 -11.15 11.79 8.68
CA ALA A 255 -9.72 11.66 8.90
C ALA A 255 -8.97 12.93 8.49
N ASP A 256 -9.24 14.03 9.20
CA ASP A 256 -8.63 15.34 8.93
C ASP A 256 -7.10 15.33 8.98
N THR A 257 -6.51 14.46 9.80
CA THR A 257 -5.04 14.28 9.88
C THR A 257 -4.46 13.73 8.59
N ILE A 258 -5.11 12.73 7.98
CA ILE A 258 -4.68 12.15 6.70
C ILE A 258 -4.74 13.21 5.61
N ARG A 259 -5.82 14.00 5.56
CA ARG A 259 -5.95 15.10 4.60
C ARG A 259 -4.85 16.15 4.78
N ALA A 260 -4.53 16.51 6.02
CA ALA A 260 -3.44 17.45 6.29
C ALA A 260 -2.07 16.88 5.90
N ASP A 261 -1.85 15.57 6.12
CA ASP A 261 -0.61 14.89 5.79
C ASP A 261 -0.38 14.70 4.28
N LEU A 262 -1.46 14.55 3.49
CA LEU A 262 -1.44 14.57 2.01
C LEU A 262 -1.00 15.94 1.46
N GLY A 263 -1.37 17.03 2.13
CA GLY A 263 -0.93 18.38 1.80
C GLY A 263 -1.59 19.00 0.55
N ASP A 264 -0.94 20.03 0.00
CA ASP A 264 -1.39 20.70 -1.21
C ASP A 264 -1.02 19.88 -2.46
N PRO A 265 -1.91 19.77 -3.48
CA PRO A 265 -1.64 19.02 -4.70
C PRO A 265 -0.35 19.45 -5.41
N ALA A 266 -0.03 20.75 -5.46
CA ALA A 266 1.17 21.22 -6.14
C ALA A 266 2.44 20.73 -5.43
N ASP A 267 2.44 20.76 -4.10
CA ASP A 267 3.55 20.23 -3.30
C ASP A 267 3.63 18.70 -3.39
N PHE A 268 2.49 18.00 -3.34
CA PHE A 268 2.43 16.53 -3.45
C PHE A 268 2.98 16.03 -4.79
N PHE A 269 2.54 16.60 -5.92
CA PHE A 269 3.03 16.18 -7.24
C PHE A 269 4.46 16.66 -7.51
N GLN A 270 4.90 17.78 -6.92
CA GLN A 270 6.31 18.19 -6.96
C GLN A 270 7.18 17.21 -6.15
N ASP A 271 6.70 16.72 -5.02
CA ASP A 271 7.39 15.70 -4.22
C ASP A 271 7.52 14.39 -5.02
N ILE A 272 6.46 13.94 -5.72
CA ILE A 272 6.54 12.78 -6.62
C ILE A 272 7.60 12.99 -7.71
N ALA A 273 7.58 14.14 -8.39
CA ALA A 273 8.55 14.45 -9.43
C ALA A 273 10.00 14.46 -8.89
N THR A 274 10.18 14.98 -7.67
CA THR A 274 11.46 15.02 -6.98
C THR A 274 11.92 13.61 -6.62
N ALA A 275 11.07 12.81 -5.98
CA ALA A 275 11.38 11.44 -5.55
C ALA A 275 11.87 10.52 -6.70
N LYS A 276 11.34 10.70 -7.91
CA LYS A 276 11.75 9.93 -9.10
C LYS A 276 13.15 10.26 -9.61
N LEU A 277 13.56 11.52 -9.51
CA LEU A 277 14.79 12.04 -10.11
C LEU A 277 15.91 12.23 -9.08
N ALA A 278 15.56 12.28 -7.81
CA ALA A 278 16.43 12.62 -6.72
C ALA A 278 17.48 11.54 -6.45
N ALA A 279 18.73 11.96 -6.28
CA ALA A 279 19.68 11.21 -5.48
C ALA A 279 19.27 11.28 -4.00
N SER A 280 19.74 10.34 -3.17
CA SER A 280 19.31 10.19 -1.77
C SER A 280 19.49 11.47 -0.92
N ASP A 281 20.43 12.34 -1.28
CA ASP A 281 20.70 13.62 -0.63
C ASP A 281 19.67 14.72 -0.94
N GLN A 282 18.85 14.54 -1.98
CA GLN A 282 17.79 15.48 -2.36
C GLN A 282 16.43 15.14 -1.74
N LEU A 283 16.28 13.93 -1.16
CA LEU A 283 15.04 13.50 -0.52
C LEU A 283 14.68 14.34 0.73
N SER A 284 15.64 15.07 1.31
CA SER A 284 15.36 16.00 2.41
C SER A 284 14.56 17.25 1.98
N GLN A 285 14.38 17.46 0.67
CA GLN A 285 13.64 18.60 0.12
C GLN A 285 12.14 18.35 -0.03
N LEU A 286 11.67 17.13 0.23
CA LEU A 286 10.26 16.77 0.15
C LEU A 286 9.45 17.55 1.20
N LYS A 287 8.26 18.02 0.81
CA LYS A 287 7.48 18.98 1.58
C LYS A 287 6.36 18.33 2.39
N THR A 288 5.61 17.44 1.75
CA THR A 288 4.44 16.79 2.36
C THR A 288 4.86 15.82 3.46
N SER A 289 3.95 15.55 4.40
CA SER A 289 4.22 14.66 5.53
C SER A 289 4.46 13.24 5.05
N GLY A 290 3.59 12.75 4.16
CA GLY A 290 3.71 11.42 3.55
C GLY A 290 5.01 11.23 2.77
N ALA A 291 5.40 12.21 1.94
CA ALA A 291 6.63 12.11 1.15
C ALA A 291 7.90 12.08 2.04
N ARG A 292 7.91 12.84 3.14
CA ARG A 292 9.06 12.85 4.08
C ARG A 292 9.19 11.54 4.85
N GLU A 293 8.09 10.95 5.29
CA GLU A 293 8.12 9.61 5.91
C GLU A 293 8.53 8.56 4.88
N TRP A 294 8.00 8.62 3.65
CA TRP A 294 8.40 7.73 2.56
C TRP A 294 9.91 7.80 2.30
N ALA A 295 10.49 9.00 2.23
CA ALA A 295 11.93 9.18 2.05
C ALA A 295 12.76 8.59 3.18
N LYS A 296 12.28 8.65 4.42
CA LYS A 296 12.94 7.97 5.55
C LYS A 296 12.92 6.46 5.36
N LEU A 297 11.77 5.90 5.01
CA LEU A 297 11.55 4.46 4.89
C LEU A 297 12.26 3.86 3.67
N VAL A 298 12.24 4.51 2.49
CA VAL A 298 12.84 3.97 1.26
C VAL A 298 14.36 3.75 1.40
N LEU A 299 15.05 4.64 2.13
CA LEU A 299 16.48 4.51 2.40
C LEU A 299 16.79 3.33 3.33
N ILE A 300 15.90 3.05 4.29
CA ILE A 300 16.01 1.88 5.17
C ILE A 300 15.69 0.62 4.37
N ASN A 301 14.67 0.68 3.52
CA ASN A 301 14.25 -0.40 2.64
C ASN A 301 15.39 -0.87 1.73
N ASP A 302 16.13 0.07 1.12
CA ASP A 302 17.32 -0.25 0.32
C ASP A 302 18.42 -0.94 1.15
N ARG A 303 18.59 -0.55 2.40
CA ARG A 303 19.54 -1.18 3.34
C ARG A 303 19.07 -2.54 3.84
N LEU A 304 17.78 -2.87 3.74
CA LEU A 304 17.22 -4.18 4.10
C LEU A 304 17.46 -5.25 3.04
N LYS A 305 17.61 -4.86 1.77
CA LYS A 305 17.79 -5.79 0.63
C LYS A 305 18.85 -6.88 0.86
N PRO A 306 20.06 -6.61 1.40
CA PRO A 306 21.05 -7.67 1.66
C PRO A 306 20.61 -8.70 2.71
N PHE A 307 19.72 -8.32 3.62
CA PHE A 307 19.17 -9.20 4.66
C PHE A 307 17.98 -10.03 4.14
N GLN A 308 17.30 -9.57 3.09
CA GLN A 308 16.24 -10.28 2.40
C GLN A 308 16.78 -11.21 1.29
N ALA A 309 17.82 -10.79 0.56
CA ALA A 309 18.43 -11.57 -0.53
C ALA A 309 19.39 -12.70 -0.07
N GLY A 310 19.64 -12.79 1.25
CA GLY A 310 20.53 -13.78 1.86
C GLY A 310 19.83 -15.03 2.39
N GLN A 311 18.58 -15.27 1.99
CA GLN A 311 17.75 -16.41 2.39
C GLN A 311 17.32 -17.21 1.16
#